data_AF-A0A966PN67-F1
#
_entry.id   AF-A0A966PN67-F1
#
_cell.length_a   1.000
_cell.length_b   1.000
_cell.length_c   1.000
_cell.angle_alpha   90.00
_cell.angle_beta   90.00
_cell.angle_gamma   90.00
#
_symmetry.space_group_name_H-M   'P 1'
#
loop_
_entity.id
_entity.type
_entity.pdbx_description
1 polymer ?
#
loop_
_entity_poly.entity_id
_entity_poly.type
_entity_poly.pdbx_seq_one_letter_code
_entity_poly.pdbx_strand_id
1 'polypeptide(L)'
;MLDVNMFDQLRIGLATADHIRTWSSGEVKKPETINYRTLRPERDGLFCEKIFGPTRDWECYCGKYKRVRFKGIICEKCGVEVTRSKVRRERMGHIELAAPVVHIWYLRGTRSWLAYLLAGLEPKEELKAKQLEKVIYFAAHLVTWVDEEQRHSMLPSLENEYVGEVEAIEKDRNLDIERAYKDLEKEIARLEADGAKDAEIKGVQKNREKDIAAIRERYDAEMDLLKRSWDEFKGLHSRQIIEDEVLWRELRDRFGDYFEGGTGADAIKSLIDRIDFDEEEIKLREAIDPKDGKKPLSAQRKQKAIKRLKIVASFNQRDPETGRRMNDPKAMILDVVPVIPPELRPMVQLEGGRFATSDLNDLYRRVINRNNRLERLLGLGAPEIIVNNEKRMLQEAVDALFDNGRRGRPVTGPGNRPLKSLSDMLKGKQGRFRQNLLGKRVDYSGRSVIVAGPTLRLHQCGLPKLMAL
;
A
#
# COMPACT_ATOMS: atom_id res chain seq x y z
N MET A 1 27.67 -31.00 0.42
CA MET A 1 27.16 -29.77 -0.22
C MET A 1 26.49 -30.24 -1.51
N LEU A 2 25.16 -30.21 -1.59
CA LEU A 2 24.44 -30.52 -2.82
C LEU A 2 24.95 -29.58 -3.93
N ASP A 3 25.32 -30.12 -5.08
CA ASP A 3 25.71 -29.33 -6.24
C ASP A 3 24.52 -28.46 -6.66
N VAL A 4 24.68 -27.14 -6.60
CA VAL A 4 23.60 -26.15 -6.84
C VAL A 4 23.05 -26.25 -8.26
N ASN A 5 23.73 -26.99 -9.14
CA ASN A 5 23.31 -27.20 -10.54
C ASN A 5 22.38 -28.41 -10.74
N MET A 6 22.16 -29.24 -9.72
CA MET A 6 21.25 -30.40 -9.79
C MET A 6 19.90 -30.04 -9.16
N PHE A 7 19.06 -29.29 -9.88
CA PHE A 7 17.67 -29.05 -9.50
C PHE A 7 16.75 -29.31 -10.70
N ASP A 8 15.64 -30.02 -10.46
CA ASP A 8 14.67 -30.35 -11.52
C ASP A 8 13.73 -29.18 -11.82
N GLN A 9 13.39 -28.38 -10.81
CA GLN A 9 12.39 -27.32 -10.91
C GLN A 9 12.75 -26.11 -10.05
N LEU A 10 12.32 -24.92 -10.49
CA LEU A 10 12.39 -23.67 -9.74
C LEU A 10 10.97 -23.13 -9.56
N ARG A 11 10.51 -23.03 -8.30
CA ARG A 11 9.18 -22.54 -7.93
C ARG A 11 9.23 -21.08 -7.47
N ILE A 12 8.23 -20.29 -7.84
CA ILE A 12 8.00 -18.94 -7.33
C ILE A 12 6.60 -18.87 -6.70
N GLY A 13 6.49 -18.15 -5.58
CA GLY A 13 5.23 -17.96 -4.84
C GLY A 13 5.25 -16.64 -4.08
N LEU A 14 4.14 -16.34 -3.40
CA LEU A 14 4.04 -15.16 -2.55
C LEU A 14 4.81 -15.37 -1.24
N ALA A 15 5.45 -14.32 -0.74
CA ALA A 15 6.11 -14.34 0.55
C ALA A 15 5.17 -13.77 1.61
N THR A 16 4.82 -14.57 2.62
CA THR A 16 4.12 -14.08 3.81
C THR A 16 5.09 -13.28 4.69
N ALA A 17 4.55 -12.51 5.64
CA ALA A 17 5.36 -11.81 6.64
C ALA A 17 6.31 -12.77 7.39
N ASP A 18 5.83 -13.97 7.74
CA ASP A 18 6.62 -14.97 8.45
C ASP A 18 7.78 -15.54 7.61
N HIS A 19 7.55 -15.75 6.31
CA HIS A 19 8.64 -16.11 5.39
C HIS A 19 9.72 -15.03 5.37
N ILE A 20 9.33 -13.76 5.29
CA ILE A 20 10.26 -12.63 5.25
C ILE A 20 11.06 -12.53 6.57
N ARG A 21 10.39 -12.69 7.71
CA ARG A 21 11.06 -12.73 9.03
C ARG A 21 12.06 -13.88 9.12
N THR A 22 11.72 -15.05 8.58
CA THR A 22 12.60 -16.24 8.57
C THR A 22 13.87 -16.01 7.75
N TRP A 23 13.78 -15.28 6.65
CA TRP A 23 14.96 -14.95 5.84
C TRP A 23 15.83 -13.85 6.46
N SER A 24 15.25 -13.07 7.36
CA SER A 24 15.90 -11.90 7.88
C SER A 24 16.90 -12.23 8.98
N SER A 25 18.06 -11.57 8.92
CA SER A 25 19.06 -11.59 9.98
C SER A 25 18.87 -10.47 11.02
N GLY A 26 17.83 -9.64 10.87
CA GLY A 26 17.50 -8.56 11.80
C GLY A 26 16.70 -7.41 11.17
N GLU A 27 16.07 -6.63 12.04
CA GLU A 27 15.21 -5.51 11.70
C GLU A 27 16.03 -4.21 11.52
N VAL A 28 15.78 -3.47 10.43
CA VAL A 28 16.41 -2.17 10.15
C VAL A 28 15.52 -1.05 10.68
N LYS A 29 15.87 -0.53 11.86
CA LYS A 29 15.10 0.52 12.55
C LYS A 29 15.50 1.93 12.14
N LYS A 30 16.74 2.11 11.71
CA LYS A 30 17.35 3.42 11.54
C LYS A 30 17.57 3.78 10.07
N PRO A 31 17.22 5.00 9.63
CA PRO A 31 17.44 5.44 8.25
C PRO A 31 18.93 5.74 7.96
N GLU A 32 19.78 5.82 8.98
CA GLU A 32 21.19 6.12 8.82
C GLU A 32 21.94 5.02 8.04
N THR A 33 22.97 5.42 7.29
CA THR A 33 23.78 4.52 6.48
C THR A 33 25.14 4.27 7.14
N ILE A 34 26.06 5.21 6.99
CA ILE A 34 27.41 5.19 7.54
C ILE A 34 27.70 6.52 8.23
N ASN A 35 28.58 6.48 9.23
CA ASN A 35 29.07 7.67 9.86
C ASN A 35 30.06 8.40 8.92
N TYR A 36 29.84 9.67 8.66
CA TYR A 36 30.70 10.45 7.74
C TYR A 36 32.13 10.66 8.25
N ARG A 37 32.37 10.58 9.57
CA ARG A 37 33.71 10.75 10.16
C ARG A 37 34.48 9.44 10.20
N THR A 38 33.85 8.38 10.71
CA THR A 38 34.53 7.09 10.92
C THR A 38 34.44 6.16 9.73
N LEU A 39 33.58 6.47 8.75
CA LEU A 39 33.25 5.63 7.59
C LEU A 39 32.70 4.25 7.97
N ARG A 40 32.30 4.08 9.24
CA ARG A 40 31.74 2.82 9.74
C ARG A 40 30.22 2.83 9.63
N PRO A 41 29.59 1.67 9.36
CA PRO A 41 28.14 1.54 9.38
C PRO A 41 27.54 1.93 10.73
N GLU A 42 26.41 2.62 10.69
CA GLU A 42 25.65 2.92 11.90
C GLU A 42 24.91 1.68 12.41
N ARG A 43 24.73 1.57 13.74
CA ARG A 43 24.00 0.45 14.35
C ARG A 43 22.51 0.56 14.03
N ASP A 44 21.89 -0.60 13.76
CA ASP A 44 20.49 -0.75 13.35
C ASP A 44 20.10 0.00 12.05
N GLY A 45 21.09 0.54 11.34
CA GLY A 45 20.92 1.24 10.06
C GLY A 45 20.99 0.33 8.84
N LEU A 46 20.90 0.93 7.66
CA LEU A 46 20.83 0.22 6.37
C LEU A 46 22.08 -0.60 6.03
N PHE A 47 23.22 -0.34 6.67
CA PHE A 47 24.47 -1.06 6.45
C PHE A 47 24.95 -1.82 7.69
N CYS A 48 24.10 -1.92 8.73
CA CYS A 48 24.46 -2.45 10.04
C CYS A 48 25.15 -3.81 9.97
N GLU A 49 26.34 -3.91 10.58
CA GLU A 49 27.11 -5.15 10.60
C GLU A 49 26.48 -6.26 11.44
N LYS A 50 25.67 -5.90 12.44
CA LYS A 50 24.95 -6.87 13.29
C LYS A 50 23.94 -7.66 12.46
N ILE A 51 23.25 -6.99 11.53
CA ILE A 51 22.21 -7.57 10.67
C ILE A 51 22.86 -8.26 9.46
N PHE A 52 23.65 -7.52 8.69
CA PHE A 52 24.11 -7.99 7.38
C PHE A 52 25.44 -8.74 7.43
N GLY A 53 26.17 -8.69 8.54
CA GLY A 53 27.50 -9.28 8.71
C GLY A 53 28.64 -8.26 8.62
N PRO A 54 29.89 -8.69 8.86
CA PRO A 54 31.03 -7.79 9.05
C PRO A 54 31.51 -7.15 7.75
N THR A 55 31.93 -5.88 7.78
CA THR A 55 32.47 -5.18 6.58
C THR A 55 33.83 -5.74 6.16
N ARG A 56 34.63 -6.20 7.13
CA ARG A 56 35.96 -6.79 6.90
C ARG A 56 35.96 -8.25 7.33
N ASP A 57 36.70 -9.07 6.60
CA ASP A 57 36.79 -10.50 6.88
C ASP A 57 37.30 -10.75 8.31
N TRP A 58 36.53 -11.53 9.06
CA TRP A 58 36.88 -11.97 10.42
C TRP A 58 37.11 -10.83 11.42
N GLU A 59 36.46 -9.67 11.23
CA GLU A 59 36.53 -8.54 12.14
C GLU A 59 35.12 -8.12 12.58
N CYS A 60 34.89 -8.04 13.90
CA CYS A 60 33.64 -7.49 14.43
C CYS A 60 33.69 -5.95 14.51
N TYR A 61 32.51 -5.30 14.53
CA TYR A 61 32.37 -3.84 14.57
C TYR A 61 33.23 -3.15 15.64
N CYS A 62 33.22 -3.65 16.88
CA CYS A 62 33.96 -3.04 17.99
C CYS A 62 35.46 -3.35 17.99
N GLY A 63 35.91 -4.29 17.15
CA GLY A 63 37.30 -4.73 17.11
C GLY A 63 37.75 -5.65 18.26
N LYS A 64 36.86 -6.10 19.16
CA LYS A 64 37.15 -7.07 20.24
C LYS A 64 37.67 -8.40 19.67
N TYR A 65 36.97 -8.93 18.67
CA TYR A 65 37.33 -10.14 17.96
C TYR A 65 37.85 -9.81 16.56
N LYS A 66 39.07 -10.24 16.27
CA LYS A 66 39.75 -10.11 14.98
C LYS A 66 40.49 -11.40 14.65
N ARG A 67 40.60 -11.71 13.35
CA ARG A 67 41.26 -12.91 12.78
C ARG A 67 40.39 -14.17 12.80
N VAL A 68 40.78 -15.13 11.96
CA VAL A 68 40.06 -16.38 11.66
C VAL A 68 39.81 -17.25 12.90
N ARG A 69 40.63 -17.15 13.94
CA ARG A 69 40.53 -17.96 15.17
C ARG A 69 39.19 -17.83 15.91
N PHE A 70 38.47 -16.73 15.71
CA PHE A 70 37.17 -16.48 16.35
C PHE A 70 35.99 -16.73 15.41
N LYS A 71 36.18 -17.54 14.35
CA LYS A 71 35.15 -17.89 13.37
C LYS A 71 33.87 -18.38 14.06
N GLY A 72 32.75 -17.77 13.70
CA GLY A 72 31.41 -18.15 14.17
C GLY A 72 31.03 -17.61 15.55
N ILE A 73 31.92 -16.89 16.24
CA ILE A 73 31.61 -16.26 17.53
C ILE A 73 30.80 -14.99 17.28
N ILE A 74 29.67 -14.86 17.99
CA ILE A 74 28.87 -13.63 18.04
C ILE A 74 29.43 -12.73 19.14
N CYS A 75 29.80 -11.50 18.80
CA CYS A 75 30.43 -10.60 19.77
C CYS A 75 29.44 -10.09 20.82
N GLU A 76 29.70 -10.31 22.12
CA GLU A 76 28.86 -9.81 23.22
C GLU A 76 28.68 -8.28 23.25
N LYS A 77 29.69 -7.51 22.78
CA LYS A 77 29.64 -6.03 22.83
C LYS A 77 28.90 -5.39 21.66
N CYS A 78 28.96 -5.99 20.47
CA CYS A 78 28.38 -5.39 19.26
C CYS A 78 27.38 -6.29 18.52
N GLY A 79 27.21 -7.54 18.94
CA GLY A 79 26.31 -8.52 18.33
C GLY A 79 26.72 -8.98 16.93
N VAL A 80 27.91 -8.59 16.44
CA VAL A 80 28.38 -8.96 15.10
C VAL A 80 29.01 -10.34 15.14
N GLU A 81 28.57 -11.19 14.21
CA GLU A 81 29.17 -12.50 13.97
C GLU A 81 30.49 -12.37 13.20
N VAL A 82 31.53 -13.05 13.69
CA VAL A 82 32.84 -13.05 13.05
C VAL A 82 32.87 -14.09 11.92
N THR A 83 32.61 -13.62 10.71
CA THR A 83 32.58 -14.42 9.48
C THR A 83 33.23 -13.67 8.30
N ARG A 84 33.17 -14.22 7.09
CA ARG A 84 33.62 -13.54 5.87
C ARG A 84 32.63 -12.44 5.48
N SER A 85 33.13 -11.32 4.98
CA SER A 85 32.33 -10.20 4.45
C SER A 85 31.37 -10.62 3.32
N LYS A 86 31.66 -11.73 2.62
CA LYS A 86 30.80 -12.30 1.57
C LYS A 86 29.34 -12.49 2.00
N VAL A 87 29.07 -12.76 3.29
CA VAL A 87 27.70 -12.92 3.79
C VAL A 87 26.85 -11.66 3.60
N ARG A 88 27.45 -10.46 3.48
CA ARG A 88 26.76 -9.18 3.21
C ARG A 88 26.12 -9.10 1.82
N ARG A 89 26.35 -10.10 0.98
CA ARG A 89 25.69 -10.28 -0.33
C ARG A 89 24.48 -11.22 -0.26
N GLU A 90 24.35 -11.99 0.81
CA GLU A 90 23.38 -13.07 0.95
C GLU A 90 22.36 -12.80 2.06
N ARG A 91 22.78 -12.18 3.18
CA ARG A 91 21.90 -11.90 4.33
C ARG A 91 20.92 -10.77 4.05
N MET A 92 19.63 -11.06 4.19
CA MET A 92 18.56 -10.07 4.08
C MET A 92 18.25 -9.43 5.44
N GLY A 93 17.78 -8.18 5.40
CA GLY A 93 17.17 -7.51 6.55
C GLY A 93 15.66 -7.44 6.35
N HIS A 94 14.93 -6.91 7.32
CA HIS A 94 13.53 -6.54 7.14
C HIS A 94 13.20 -5.22 7.84
N ILE A 95 12.07 -4.63 7.49
CA ILE A 95 11.46 -3.50 8.18
C ILE A 95 10.08 -3.96 8.61
N GLU A 96 9.79 -3.93 9.91
CA GLU A 96 8.45 -4.16 10.45
C GLU A 96 7.63 -2.88 10.24
N LEU A 97 6.47 -2.99 9.60
CA LEU A 97 5.63 -1.83 9.32
C LEU A 97 4.64 -1.59 10.45
N ALA A 98 4.47 -0.32 10.82
CA ALA A 98 3.51 0.11 11.84
C ALA A 98 2.05 0.05 11.35
N ALA A 99 1.84 0.00 10.03
CA ALA A 99 0.56 -0.26 9.41
C ALA A 99 0.78 -1.11 8.14
N PRO A 100 -0.14 -2.03 7.81
CA PRO A 100 -0.03 -2.84 6.61
C PRO A 100 -0.06 -1.99 5.35
N VAL A 101 0.57 -2.50 4.31
CA VAL A 101 0.72 -1.83 3.02
C VAL A 101 0.41 -2.81 1.89
N VAL A 102 -0.37 -2.40 0.89
CA VAL A 102 -0.64 -3.24 -0.28
C VAL A 102 0.56 -3.25 -1.22
N HIS A 103 0.98 -4.43 -1.69
CA HIS A 103 2.05 -4.50 -2.68
C HIS A 103 1.55 -4.04 -4.07
N ILE A 104 2.19 -3.00 -4.63
CA ILE A 104 1.72 -2.27 -5.83
C ILE A 104 1.48 -3.14 -7.08
N TRP A 105 2.23 -4.23 -7.26
CA TRP A 105 2.02 -5.15 -8.39
C TRP A 105 0.62 -5.77 -8.44
N TYR A 106 -0.01 -6.01 -7.28
CA TYR A 106 -1.35 -6.61 -7.22
C TYR A 106 -2.45 -5.56 -7.32
N LEU A 107 -2.15 -4.32 -6.95
CA LEU A 107 -3.04 -3.17 -7.11
C LEU A 107 -3.08 -2.69 -8.58
N ARG A 108 -1.92 -2.30 -9.13
CA ARG A 108 -1.77 -1.74 -10.48
C ARG A 108 -1.00 -2.68 -11.41
N GLY A 109 -1.65 -3.74 -11.85
CA GLY A 109 -1.25 -4.54 -13.02
C GLY A 109 -1.95 -4.07 -14.32
N THR A 110 -1.67 -4.74 -15.45
CA THR A 110 -2.57 -4.66 -16.63
C THR A 110 -3.99 -5.10 -16.28
N ARG A 111 -4.11 -5.93 -15.24
CA ARG A 111 -5.33 -6.25 -14.51
C ARG A 111 -5.03 -6.07 -13.02
N SER A 112 -5.95 -5.50 -12.26
CA SER A 112 -5.85 -5.45 -10.80
C SER A 112 -6.25 -6.81 -10.25
N TRP A 113 -5.28 -7.59 -9.76
CA TRP A 113 -5.53 -8.91 -9.18
C TRP A 113 -6.41 -8.81 -7.94
N LEU A 114 -6.14 -7.78 -7.12
CA LEU A 114 -6.85 -7.49 -5.88
C LEU A 114 -8.33 -7.14 -6.13
N ALA A 115 -8.62 -6.27 -7.12
CA ALA A 115 -10.01 -5.93 -7.44
C ALA A 115 -10.82 -7.15 -7.91
N TYR A 116 -10.24 -8.02 -8.75
CA TYR A 116 -10.94 -9.24 -9.17
C TYR A 116 -11.11 -10.25 -8.04
N LEU A 117 -10.13 -10.37 -7.14
CA LEU A 117 -10.20 -11.28 -6.01
C LEU A 117 -11.34 -10.89 -5.06
N LEU A 118 -11.44 -9.60 -4.75
CA LEU A 118 -12.39 -9.06 -3.77
C LEU A 118 -13.79 -8.81 -4.31
N ALA A 119 -13.95 -8.62 -5.63
CA ALA A 119 -15.25 -8.40 -6.25
C ALA A 119 -16.19 -9.58 -5.96
N GLY A 120 -17.49 -9.31 -5.80
CA GLY A 120 -18.52 -10.34 -5.65
C GLY A 120 -19.09 -10.84 -6.99
N LEU A 121 -20.08 -11.71 -6.90
CA LEU A 121 -20.83 -12.25 -8.06
C LEU A 121 -21.95 -11.30 -8.50
N GLU A 122 -22.49 -10.55 -7.54
CA GLU A 122 -23.58 -9.63 -7.77
C GLU A 122 -23.09 -8.31 -8.39
N PRO A 123 -23.90 -7.63 -9.22
CA PRO A 123 -23.49 -6.37 -9.83
C PRO A 123 -23.19 -5.27 -8.80
N LYS A 124 -23.86 -5.27 -7.64
CA LYS A 124 -23.63 -4.30 -6.56
C LYS A 124 -22.27 -4.48 -5.89
N GLU A 125 -21.76 -5.71 -5.82
CA GLU A 125 -20.47 -6.06 -5.22
C GLU A 125 -19.28 -5.91 -6.18
N GLU A 126 -19.46 -5.27 -7.34
CA GLU A 126 -18.40 -5.10 -8.32
C GLU A 126 -17.40 -4.03 -7.86
N LEU A 127 -16.17 -4.45 -7.57
CA LEU A 127 -15.07 -3.55 -7.24
C LEU A 127 -14.26 -3.15 -8.47
N LYS A 128 -14.20 -1.85 -8.77
CA LYS A 128 -13.32 -1.30 -9.81
C LYS A 128 -11.96 -0.93 -9.22
N ALA A 129 -10.90 -1.18 -9.99
CA ALA A 129 -9.53 -0.87 -9.57
C ALA A 129 -9.33 0.60 -9.17
N LYS A 130 -9.99 1.56 -9.85
CA LYS A 130 -9.91 2.99 -9.52
C LYS A 130 -10.57 3.33 -8.18
N GLN A 131 -11.65 2.63 -7.81
CA GLN A 131 -12.32 2.83 -6.52
C GLN A 131 -11.49 2.19 -5.40
N LEU A 132 -10.94 0.99 -5.62
CA LEU A 132 -10.02 0.35 -4.68
C LEU A 132 -8.75 1.19 -4.43
N GLU A 133 -8.27 1.89 -5.47
CA GLU A 133 -7.18 2.87 -5.31
C GLU A 133 -7.56 3.97 -4.31
N LYS A 134 -8.79 4.52 -4.35
CA LYS A 134 -9.22 5.53 -3.37
C LYS A 134 -9.20 4.99 -1.94
N VAL A 135 -9.61 3.75 -1.72
CA VAL A 135 -9.58 3.11 -0.39
C VAL A 135 -8.15 2.97 0.13
N ILE A 136 -7.24 2.41 -0.68
CA ILE A 136 -5.84 2.17 -0.28
C ILE A 136 -5.09 3.45 0.07
N TYR A 137 -5.38 4.54 -0.65
CA TYR A 137 -4.76 5.84 -0.42
C TYR A 137 -5.62 6.78 0.45
N PHE A 138 -6.49 6.22 1.31
CA PHE A 138 -7.21 6.93 2.36
C PHE A 138 -8.12 8.08 1.86
N ALA A 139 -8.71 7.92 0.67
CA ALA A 139 -9.64 8.88 0.07
C ALA A 139 -11.10 8.38 0.06
N ALA A 140 -11.34 7.14 0.47
CA ALA A 140 -12.67 6.54 0.58
C ALA A 140 -12.67 5.40 1.59
N HIS A 141 -13.83 5.07 2.13
CA HIS A 141 -14.05 3.99 3.08
C HIS A 141 -14.65 2.76 2.39
N LEU A 142 -14.21 1.58 2.80
CA LEU A 142 -14.70 0.29 2.32
C LEU A 142 -15.46 -0.40 3.45
N VAL A 143 -16.71 -0.78 3.17
CA VAL A 143 -17.50 -1.64 4.04
C VAL A 143 -17.00 -3.07 3.92
N THR A 144 -16.48 -3.62 5.02
CA THR A 144 -15.95 -4.98 5.07
C THR A 144 -17.04 -5.99 5.40
N TRP A 145 -17.99 -5.62 6.24
CA TRP A 145 -19.05 -6.51 6.72
C TRP A 145 -20.29 -5.72 7.12
N VAL A 146 -21.45 -6.37 7.01
CA VAL A 146 -22.75 -5.85 7.42
C VAL A 146 -23.51 -7.00 8.07
N ASP A 147 -24.10 -6.75 9.24
CA ASP A 147 -25.02 -7.69 9.88
C ASP A 147 -26.42 -7.52 9.26
N GLU A 148 -26.75 -8.39 8.31
CA GLU A 148 -28.05 -8.33 7.64
C GLU A 148 -29.21 -8.74 8.56
N GLU A 149 -28.97 -9.66 9.51
CA GLU A 149 -29.99 -10.18 10.42
C GLU A 149 -30.35 -9.13 11.47
N GLN A 150 -29.34 -8.58 12.14
CA GLN A 150 -29.54 -7.54 13.14
C GLN A 150 -30.14 -6.29 12.51
N ARG A 151 -29.66 -5.87 11.34
CA ARG A 151 -30.22 -4.73 10.60
C ARG A 151 -31.69 -4.94 10.26
N HIS A 152 -32.06 -6.13 9.75
CA HIS A 152 -33.46 -6.40 9.39
C HIS A 152 -34.39 -6.38 10.62
N SER A 153 -33.93 -6.91 11.76
CA SER A 153 -34.71 -6.91 12.99
C SER A 153 -34.93 -5.52 13.59
N MET A 154 -33.91 -4.66 13.54
CA MET A 154 -33.94 -3.32 14.14
C MET A 154 -34.44 -2.24 13.19
N LEU A 155 -34.58 -2.54 11.89
CA LEU A 155 -35.01 -1.58 10.86
C LEU A 155 -36.27 -0.78 11.24
N PRO A 156 -37.34 -1.39 11.79
CA PRO A 156 -38.54 -0.63 12.15
C PRO A 156 -38.31 0.34 13.32
N SER A 157 -37.48 -0.03 14.29
CA SER A 157 -37.14 0.85 15.42
C SER A 157 -36.33 2.04 14.94
N LEU A 158 -35.29 1.77 14.15
CA LEU A 158 -34.42 2.79 13.57
C LEU A 158 -35.19 3.72 12.60
N GLU A 159 -36.19 3.20 11.90
CA GLU A 159 -37.06 4.02 11.04
C GLU A 159 -37.90 4.99 11.84
N ASN A 160 -38.47 4.56 12.97
CA ASN A 160 -39.23 5.43 13.86
C ASN A 160 -38.33 6.50 14.51
N GLU A 161 -37.12 6.13 14.92
CA GLU A 161 -36.12 7.07 15.44
C GLU A 161 -35.75 8.12 14.39
N TYR A 162 -35.43 7.68 13.16
CA TYR A 162 -35.16 8.56 12.02
C TYR A 162 -36.32 9.53 11.74
N VAL A 163 -37.56 9.04 11.66
CA VAL A 163 -38.73 9.89 11.41
C VAL A 163 -38.92 10.91 12.55
N GLY A 164 -38.76 10.47 13.81
CA GLY A 164 -38.85 11.36 14.96
C GLY A 164 -37.78 12.46 14.97
N GLU A 165 -36.55 12.15 14.56
CA GLU A 165 -35.48 13.15 14.42
C GLU A 165 -35.77 14.14 13.28
N VAL A 166 -36.26 13.67 12.13
CA VAL A 166 -36.68 14.56 11.03
C VAL A 166 -37.76 15.53 11.51
N GLU A 167 -38.80 15.03 12.19
CA GLU A 167 -39.88 15.87 12.71
C GLU A 167 -39.38 16.88 13.76
N ALA A 168 -38.43 16.49 14.60
CA ALA A 168 -37.82 17.39 15.58
C ALA A 168 -37.04 18.52 14.89
N ILE A 169 -36.22 18.19 13.90
CA ILE A 169 -35.45 19.18 13.12
C ILE A 169 -36.39 20.13 12.35
N GLU A 170 -37.47 19.60 11.76
CA GLU A 170 -38.47 20.44 11.07
C GLU A 170 -39.17 21.41 12.03
N LYS A 171 -39.49 20.94 13.23
CA LYS A 171 -40.10 21.77 14.28
C LYS A 171 -39.14 22.88 14.72
N ASP A 172 -37.87 22.56 14.97
CA ASP A 172 -36.85 23.53 15.39
C ASP A 172 -36.58 24.56 14.28
N ARG A 173 -36.49 24.12 13.02
CA ARG A 173 -36.42 25.00 11.84
C ARG A 173 -37.58 26.00 11.82
N ASN A 174 -38.81 25.53 12.01
CA ASN A 174 -40.00 26.39 11.97
C ASN A 174 -40.00 27.40 13.13
N LEU A 175 -39.60 26.98 14.33
CA LEU A 175 -39.50 27.85 15.51
C LEU A 175 -38.45 28.95 15.32
N ASP A 176 -37.28 28.63 14.78
CA ASP A 176 -36.21 29.61 14.55
C ASP A 176 -36.56 30.59 13.44
N ILE A 177 -37.22 30.12 12.38
CA ILE A 177 -37.75 31.00 11.32
C ILE A 177 -38.81 31.94 11.91
N GLU A 178 -39.73 31.43 12.73
CA GLU A 178 -40.76 32.26 13.37
C GLU A 178 -40.16 33.32 14.30
N ARG A 179 -39.13 32.95 15.09
CA ARG A 179 -38.37 33.90 15.91
C ARG A 179 -37.70 34.97 15.07
N ALA A 180 -37.05 34.59 13.97
CA ALA A 180 -36.39 35.52 13.06
C ALA A 180 -37.38 36.51 12.41
N TYR A 181 -38.58 36.05 12.04
CA TYR A 181 -39.64 36.93 11.55
C TYR A 181 -40.14 37.89 12.64
N LYS A 182 -40.36 37.40 13.88
CA LYS A 182 -40.77 38.26 15.01
C LYS A 182 -39.74 39.32 15.36
N ASP A 183 -38.46 39.00 15.27
CA ASP A 183 -37.39 39.96 15.54
C ASP A 183 -37.25 40.98 14.41
N LEU A 184 -37.44 40.58 13.15
CA LEU A 184 -37.55 41.50 12.01
C LEU A 184 -38.72 42.48 12.19
N GLU A 185 -39.89 42.01 12.59
CA GLU A 185 -41.06 42.87 12.86
C GLU A 185 -40.76 43.91 13.95
N LYS A 186 -40.12 43.50 15.05
CA LYS A 186 -39.72 44.43 16.13
C LYS A 186 -38.68 45.44 15.67
N GLU A 187 -37.73 45.02 14.83
CA GLU A 187 -36.66 45.87 14.32
C GLU A 187 -37.21 46.90 13.33
N ILE A 188 -38.15 46.51 12.46
CA ILE A 188 -38.89 47.42 11.58
C ILE A 188 -39.73 48.42 12.41
N ALA A 189 -40.49 47.94 13.39
CA ALA A 189 -41.31 48.82 14.23
C ALA A 189 -40.50 49.87 14.99
N ARG A 190 -39.26 49.55 15.40
CA ARG A 190 -38.33 50.52 15.99
C ARG A 190 -37.84 51.55 14.97
N LEU A 191 -37.45 51.10 13.77
CA LEU A 191 -36.98 51.99 12.71
C LEU A 191 -38.09 52.94 12.19
N GLU A 192 -39.33 52.45 12.16
CA GLU A 192 -40.51 53.28 11.86
C GLU A 192 -40.77 54.31 12.97
N ALA A 193 -40.62 53.93 14.24
CA ALA A 193 -40.75 54.85 15.38
C ALA A 193 -39.64 55.92 15.43
N ASP A 194 -38.43 55.58 15.00
CA ASP A 194 -37.28 56.48 14.95
C ASP A 194 -37.26 57.38 13.68
N GLY A 195 -38.24 57.20 12.77
CA GLY A 195 -38.37 58.02 11.55
C GLY A 195 -37.31 57.73 10.47
N ALA A 196 -36.79 56.50 10.43
CA ALA A 196 -35.79 56.06 9.45
C ALA A 196 -36.31 56.16 8.00
N LYS A 197 -35.39 56.29 7.04
CA LYS A 197 -35.77 56.36 5.61
C LYS A 197 -36.20 54.98 5.08
N ASP A 198 -37.15 54.93 4.15
CA ASP A 198 -37.58 53.67 3.48
C ASP A 198 -36.43 52.83 2.91
N ALA A 199 -35.34 53.47 2.48
CA ALA A 199 -34.15 52.79 1.98
C ALA A 199 -33.40 52.00 3.07
N GLU A 200 -33.41 52.49 4.31
CA GLU A 200 -32.80 51.83 5.47
C GLU A 200 -33.68 50.65 5.92
N ILE A 201 -35.00 50.82 5.96
CA ILE A 201 -35.97 49.75 6.28
C ILE A 201 -35.85 48.59 5.27
N LYS A 202 -35.80 48.88 3.97
CA LYS A 202 -35.57 47.86 2.92
C LYS A 202 -34.21 47.18 3.03
N GLY A 203 -33.18 47.91 3.48
CA GLY A 203 -31.85 47.36 3.72
C GLY A 203 -31.85 46.32 4.84
N VAL A 204 -32.54 46.61 5.94
CA VAL A 204 -32.69 45.71 7.09
C VAL A 204 -33.55 44.48 6.73
N GLN A 205 -34.66 44.68 6.02
CA GLN A 205 -35.48 43.57 5.49
C GLN A 205 -34.64 42.61 4.63
N LYS A 206 -33.90 43.14 3.67
CA LYS A 206 -33.04 42.32 2.79
C LYS A 206 -31.95 41.58 3.56
N ASN A 207 -31.40 42.16 4.62
CA ASN A 207 -30.42 41.49 5.46
C ASN A 207 -31.06 40.38 6.30
N ARG A 208 -32.23 40.59 6.90
CA ARG A 208 -32.94 39.53 7.63
C ARG A 208 -33.49 38.44 6.75
N GLU A 209 -33.96 38.75 5.55
CA GLU A 209 -34.33 37.72 4.57
C GLU A 209 -33.15 36.82 4.21
N LYS A 210 -31.94 37.38 4.09
CA LYS A 210 -30.71 36.56 3.92
C LYS A 210 -30.41 35.71 5.15
N ASP A 211 -30.58 36.25 6.35
CA ASP A 211 -30.37 35.48 7.59
C ASP A 211 -31.37 34.33 7.71
N ILE A 212 -32.64 34.57 7.40
CA ILE A 212 -33.70 33.54 7.37
C ILE A 212 -33.39 32.47 6.30
N ALA A 213 -32.92 32.90 5.13
CA ALA A 213 -32.48 31.97 4.09
C ALA A 213 -31.30 31.10 4.55
N ALA A 214 -30.32 31.68 5.25
CA ALA A 214 -29.19 30.94 5.81
C ALA A 214 -29.61 29.96 6.92
N ILE A 215 -30.63 30.30 7.73
CA ILE A 215 -31.22 29.38 8.71
C ILE A 215 -31.86 28.19 8.00
N ARG A 216 -32.67 28.43 6.96
CA ARG A 216 -33.28 27.37 6.15
C ARG A 216 -32.24 26.44 5.54
N GLU A 217 -31.25 27.02 4.86
CA GLU A 217 -30.18 26.26 4.20
C GLU A 217 -29.41 25.37 5.19
N ARG A 218 -29.17 25.84 6.41
CA ARG A 218 -28.51 25.05 7.46
C ARG A 218 -29.33 23.81 7.85
N TYR A 219 -30.60 24.01 8.18
CA TYR A 219 -31.48 22.90 8.59
C TYR A 219 -31.77 21.94 7.43
N ASP A 220 -31.96 22.46 6.21
CA ASP A 220 -32.17 21.63 5.03
C ASP A 220 -30.91 20.79 4.71
N ALA A 221 -29.70 21.32 4.93
CA ALA A 221 -28.45 20.55 4.79
C ALA A 221 -28.31 19.45 5.86
N GLU A 222 -28.73 19.71 7.09
CA GLU A 222 -28.76 18.71 8.18
C GLU A 222 -29.75 17.59 7.87
N MET A 223 -30.97 17.94 7.43
CA MET A 223 -31.97 16.97 6.99
C MET A 223 -31.52 16.17 5.76
N ASP A 224 -30.84 16.78 4.79
CA ASP A 224 -30.29 16.09 3.63
C ASP A 224 -29.23 15.05 4.04
N LEU A 225 -28.31 15.41 4.95
CA LEU A 225 -27.32 14.46 5.48
C LEU A 225 -27.99 13.30 6.21
N LEU A 226 -28.96 13.60 7.06
CA LEU A 226 -29.73 12.61 7.81
C LEU A 226 -30.42 11.61 6.88
N LYS A 227 -31.14 12.14 5.87
CA LYS A 227 -31.81 11.35 4.85
C LYS A 227 -30.83 10.50 4.04
N ARG A 228 -29.70 11.07 3.61
CA ARG A 228 -28.67 10.33 2.86
C ARG A 228 -28.03 9.24 3.70
N SER A 229 -27.80 9.48 5.00
CA SER A 229 -27.29 8.47 5.93
C SER A 229 -28.27 7.28 6.06
N TRP A 230 -29.57 7.58 6.15
CA TRP A 230 -30.60 6.55 6.25
C TRP A 230 -30.77 5.74 4.98
N ASP A 231 -30.83 6.42 3.83
CA ASP A 231 -30.93 5.78 2.51
C ASP A 231 -29.70 4.90 2.23
N GLU A 232 -28.51 5.37 2.58
CA GLU A 232 -27.26 4.61 2.41
C GLU A 232 -27.21 3.40 3.37
N PHE A 233 -27.67 3.55 4.62
CA PHE A 233 -27.75 2.45 5.59
C PHE A 233 -28.70 1.33 5.15
N LYS A 234 -29.87 1.69 4.60
CA LYS A 234 -30.83 0.75 4.01
C LYS A 234 -30.20 -0.05 2.87
N GLY A 235 -29.40 0.61 2.03
CA GLY A 235 -28.70 0.01 0.88
C GLY A 235 -27.34 -0.63 1.20
N LEU A 236 -26.90 -0.61 2.46
CA LEU A 236 -25.55 -0.96 2.84
C LEU A 236 -25.24 -2.44 2.55
N HIS A 237 -24.09 -2.73 1.95
CA HIS A 237 -23.65 -4.10 1.69
C HIS A 237 -22.12 -4.22 1.77
N SER A 238 -21.63 -5.44 1.98
CA SER A 238 -20.18 -5.72 1.94
C SER A 238 -19.59 -5.32 0.58
N ARG A 239 -18.35 -4.83 0.58
CA ARG A 239 -17.61 -4.34 -0.61
C ARG A 239 -18.08 -3.00 -1.16
N GLN A 240 -19.07 -2.35 -0.54
CA GLN A 240 -19.47 -0.98 -0.87
C GLN A 240 -18.38 0.01 -0.50
N ILE A 241 -18.17 1.01 -1.37
CA ILE A 241 -17.19 2.08 -1.16
C ILE A 241 -17.92 3.41 -1.02
N ILE A 242 -17.69 4.08 0.10
CA ILE A 242 -18.27 5.38 0.44
C ILE A 242 -17.15 6.42 0.38
N GLU A 243 -17.30 7.42 -0.50
CA GLU A 243 -16.28 8.45 -0.72
C GLU A 243 -16.47 9.70 0.15
N ASP A 244 -17.70 9.92 0.66
CA ASP A 244 -18.04 11.06 1.49
C ASP A 244 -17.66 10.78 2.96
N GLU A 245 -16.69 11.54 3.46
CA GLU A 245 -16.16 11.41 4.83
C GLU A 245 -17.20 11.81 5.88
N VAL A 246 -18.04 12.81 5.60
CA VAL A 246 -19.09 13.27 6.52
C VAL A 246 -20.16 12.21 6.63
N LEU A 247 -20.60 11.65 5.50
CA LEU A 247 -21.56 10.55 5.45
C LEU A 247 -21.02 9.30 6.18
N TRP A 248 -19.76 8.93 5.94
CA TRP A 248 -19.16 7.77 6.62
C TRP A 248 -19.13 7.95 8.14
N ARG A 249 -18.76 9.15 8.60
CA ARG A 249 -18.75 9.46 10.03
C ARG A 249 -20.15 9.35 10.63
N GLU A 250 -21.15 9.92 9.98
CA GLU A 250 -22.55 9.84 10.44
C GLU A 250 -23.05 8.39 10.50
N LEU A 251 -22.74 7.60 9.47
CA LEU A 251 -23.06 6.17 9.44
C LEU A 251 -22.39 5.43 10.60
N ARG A 252 -21.12 5.70 10.88
CA ARG A 252 -20.39 5.05 11.96
C ARG A 252 -20.90 5.45 13.34
N ASP A 253 -21.22 6.74 13.52
CA ASP A 253 -21.68 7.27 14.80
C ASP A 253 -23.09 6.74 15.14
N ARG A 254 -23.96 6.55 14.14
CA ARG A 254 -25.34 6.03 14.34
C ARG A 254 -25.47 4.52 14.26
N PHE A 255 -24.83 3.92 13.26
CA PHE A 255 -25.05 2.53 12.86
C PHE A 255 -23.79 1.66 12.98
N GLY A 256 -22.76 2.12 13.70
CA GLY A 256 -21.47 1.43 13.83
C GLY A 256 -21.54 0.01 14.39
N ASP A 257 -22.63 -0.35 15.07
CA ASP A 257 -22.84 -1.71 15.59
C ASP A 257 -23.30 -2.70 14.50
N TYR A 258 -23.88 -2.21 13.40
CA TYR A 258 -24.49 -3.05 12.35
C TYR A 258 -23.54 -3.32 11.17
N PHE A 259 -22.41 -2.62 11.09
CA PHE A 259 -21.45 -2.81 10.02
C PHE A 259 -20.03 -2.51 10.47
N GLU A 260 -19.08 -3.13 9.76
CA GLU A 260 -17.67 -2.82 9.93
C GLU A 260 -17.09 -2.34 8.60
N GLY A 261 -16.16 -1.40 8.69
CA GLY A 261 -15.34 -1.01 7.55
C GLY A 261 -14.28 0.02 7.91
N GLY A 262 -13.55 0.47 6.92
CA GLY A 262 -12.45 1.40 7.14
C GLY A 262 -11.72 1.77 5.86
N THR A 263 -10.51 2.28 6.02
CA THR A 263 -9.66 2.75 4.92
C THR A 263 -8.34 1.99 4.85
N GLY A 264 -7.59 2.21 3.77
CA GLY A 264 -6.24 1.71 3.63
C GLY A 264 -6.14 0.20 3.40
N ALA A 265 -4.93 -0.32 3.62
CA ALA A 265 -4.66 -1.75 3.50
C ALA A 265 -5.30 -2.57 4.63
N ASP A 266 -5.54 -1.96 5.80
CA ASP A 266 -6.20 -2.58 6.95
C ASP A 266 -7.59 -3.10 6.56
N ALA A 267 -8.43 -2.26 5.96
CA ALA A 267 -9.77 -2.64 5.52
C ALA A 267 -9.75 -3.76 4.46
N ILE A 268 -8.76 -3.75 3.57
CA ILE A 268 -8.59 -4.80 2.57
C ILE A 268 -8.21 -6.12 3.24
N LYS A 269 -7.31 -6.08 4.23
CA LYS A 269 -6.92 -7.25 5.01
C LYS A 269 -8.13 -7.84 5.72
N SER A 270 -8.90 -7.02 6.43
CA SER A 270 -10.14 -7.43 7.09
C SER A 270 -11.17 -8.02 6.13
N LEU A 271 -11.29 -7.49 4.91
CA LEU A 271 -12.18 -8.07 3.90
C LEU A 271 -11.69 -9.44 3.40
N ILE A 272 -10.38 -9.61 3.16
CA ILE A 272 -9.81 -10.91 2.77
C ILE A 272 -10.08 -11.96 3.86
N ASP A 273 -9.97 -11.58 5.13
CA ASP A 273 -10.17 -12.46 6.29
C ASP A 273 -11.60 -12.98 6.40
N ARG A 274 -12.58 -12.22 5.91
CA ARG A 274 -14.00 -12.57 5.93
C ARG A 274 -14.46 -13.37 4.72
N ILE A 275 -13.67 -13.45 3.65
CA ILE A 275 -14.03 -14.17 2.43
C ILE A 275 -13.64 -15.64 2.56
N ASP A 276 -14.62 -16.53 2.50
CA ASP A 276 -14.37 -17.95 2.25
C ASP A 276 -14.13 -18.17 0.75
N PHE A 277 -12.85 -18.28 0.39
CA PHE A 277 -12.47 -18.50 -1.00
C PHE A 277 -12.82 -19.90 -1.52
N ASP A 278 -12.98 -20.90 -0.65
CA ASP A 278 -13.41 -22.25 -1.06
C ASP A 278 -14.88 -22.21 -1.51
N GLU A 279 -15.75 -21.55 -0.74
CA GLU A 279 -17.14 -21.30 -1.15
C GLU A 279 -17.24 -20.41 -2.40
N GLU A 280 -16.46 -19.34 -2.47
CA GLU A 280 -16.48 -18.44 -3.63
C GLU A 280 -16.09 -19.15 -4.92
N GLU A 281 -15.16 -20.11 -4.86
CA GLU A 281 -14.82 -20.92 -6.04
C GLU A 281 -16.01 -21.75 -6.52
N ILE A 282 -16.73 -22.41 -5.60
CA ILE A 282 -17.91 -23.21 -5.90
C ILE A 282 -18.99 -22.32 -6.53
N LYS A 283 -19.32 -21.20 -5.87
CA LYS A 283 -20.32 -20.23 -6.37
C LYS A 283 -19.95 -19.72 -7.77
N LEU A 284 -18.67 -19.45 -8.04
CA LEU A 284 -18.19 -19.01 -9.35
C LEU A 284 -18.34 -20.09 -10.44
N ARG A 285 -17.99 -21.34 -10.12
CA ARG A 285 -18.13 -22.46 -11.05
C ARG A 285 -19.59 -22.68 -11.44
N GLU A 286 -20.48 -22.70 -10.45
CA GLU A 286 -21.93 -22.82 -10.67
C GLU A 286 -22.52 -21.62 -11.44
N ALA A 287 -22.01 -20.40 -11.21
CA ALA A 287 -22.49 -19.24 -11.94
C ALA A 287 -22.05 -19.24 -13.42
N ILE A 288 -20.87 -19.79 -13.73
CA ILE A 288 -20.32 -19.89 -15.10
C ILE A 288 -21.02 -21.00 -15.89
N ASP A 289 -21.27 -22.13 -15.22
CA ASP A 289 -21.91 -23.31 -15.77
C ASP A 289 -23.05 -23.80 -14.83
N PRO A 290 -24.22 -23.14 -14.91
CA PRO A 290 -25.33 -23.44 -14.02
C PRO A 290 -25.89 -24.83 -14.29
N LYS A 291 -25.98 -25.65 -13.23
CA LYS A 291 -26.71 -26.92 -13.25
C LYS A 291 -28.22 -26.64 -13.20
N ASP A 292 -28.97 -27.21 -14.14
CA ASP A 292 -30.43 -27.23 -14.30
C ASP A 292 -31.21 -25.91 -14.13
N GLY A 293 -31.82 -25.44 -15.22
CA GLY A 293 -32.94 -24.47 -15.22
C GLY A 293 -32.63 -23.01 -14.85
N LYS A 294 -31.44 -22.69 -14.31
CA LYS A 294 -31.05 -21.31 -13.99
C LYS A 294 -30.62 -20.55 -15.24
N LYS A 295 -31.05 -19.27 -15.36
CA LYS A 295 -30.67 -18.41 -16.48
C LYS A 295 -29.14 -18.23 -16.53
N PRO A 296 -28.50 -18.43 -17.69
CA PRO A 296 -27.07 -18.22 -17.83
C PRO A 296 -26.70 -16.74 -17.63
N LEU A 297 -25.50 -16.49 -17.11
CA LEU A 297 -24.93 -15.15 -17.05
C LEU A 297 -24.83 -14.55 -18.46
N SER A 298 -25.03 -13.22 -18.56
CA SER A 298 -24.74 -12.50 -19.80
C SER A 298 -23.28 -12.70 -20.21
N ALA A 299 -22.99 -12.63 -21.52
CA ALA A 299 -21.63 -12.90 -22.04
C ALA A 299 -20.54 -12.08 -21.33
N GLN A 300 -20.81 -10.81 -21.06
CA GLN A 300 -19.88 -9.92 -20.34
C GLN A 300 -19.67 -10.36 -18.88
N ARG A 301 -20.74 -10.74 -18.16
CA ARG A 301 -20.66 -11.22 -16.78
C ARG A 301 -19.96 -12.57 -16.70
N LYS A 302 -20.24 -13.49 -17.62
CA LYS A 302 -19.55 -14.78 -17.75
C LYS A 302 -18.05 -14.59 -17.95
N GLN A 303 -17.63 -13.65 -18.81
CA GLN A 303 -16.21 -13.36 -19.02
C GLN A 303 -15.52 -12.80 -17.76
N LYS A 304 -16.20 -11.94 -16.98
CA LYS A 304 -15.68 -11.44 -15.69
C LYS A 304 -15.57 -12.58 -14.67
N ALA A 305 -16.60 -13.42 -14.54
CA ALA A 305 -16.62 -14.57 -13.64
C ALA A 305 -15.49 -15.57 -13.96
N ILE A 306 -15.24 -15.89 -15.23
CA ILE A 306 -14.12 -16.76 -15.64
C ILE A 306 -12.77 -16.17 -15.23
N LYS A 307 -12.57 -14.85 -15.41
CA LYS A 307 -11.34 -14.16 -15.00
C LYS A 307 -11.15 -14.22 -13.48
N ARG A 308 -12.22 -14.01 -12.72
CA ARG A 308 -12.23 -14.11 -11.26
C ARG A 308 -11.94 -15.54 -10.80
N LEU A 309 -12.64 -16.53 -11.34
CA LEU A 309 -12.44 -17.95 -11.04
C LEU A 309 -10.98 -18.36 -11.25
N LYS A 310 -10.33 -17.91 -12.33
CA LYS A 310 -8.91 -18.19 -12.57
C LYS A 310 -8.02 -17.74 -11.41
N ILE A 311 -8.33 -16.59 -10.80
CA ILE A 311 -7.57 -16.02 -9.68
C ILE A 311 -7.87 -16.79 -8.40
N VAL A 312 -9.15 -16.94 -8.06
CA VAL A 312 -9.60 -17.66 -6.85
C VAL A 312 -9.07 -19.09 -6.86
N ALA A 313 -9.24 -19.83 -7.96
CA ALA A 313 -8.72 -21.19 -8.10
C ALA A 313 -7.19 -21.27 -8.01
N SER A 314 -6.46 -20.22 -8.40
CA SER A 314 -5.00 -20.18 -8.23
C SER A 314 -4.58 -20.02 -6.76
N PHE A 315 -5.37 -19.29 -5.96
CA PHE A 315 -5.15 -19.15 -4.52
C PHE A 315 -5.69 -20.34 -3.70
N ASN A 316 -6.67 -21.06 -4.22
CA ASN A 316 -7.20 -22.29 -3.61
C ASN A 316 -6.33 -23.52 -3.88
N GLN A 317 -5.25 -23.40 -4.65
CA GLN A 317 -4.29 -24.50 -4.81
C GLN A 317 -3.69 -24.86 -3.44
N ARG A 318 -3.81 -26.13 -3.06
CA ARG A 318 -3.33 -26.65 -1.79
C ARG A 318 -2.05 -27.44 -1.97
N ASP A 319 -1.18 -27.32 -0.98
CA ASP A 319 -0.02 -28.17 -0.87
C ASP A 319 -0.47 -29.60 -0.50
N PRO A 320 -0.09 -30.64 -1.26
CA PRO A 320 -0.54 -32.01 -1.02
C PRO A 320 -0.14 -32.58 0.34
N GLU A 321 0.95 -32.10 0.94
CA GLU A 321 1.48 -32.63 2.19
C GLU A 321 0.85 -31.96 3.40
N THR A 322 0.63 -30.64 3.33
CA THR A 322 0.13 -29.86 4.48
C THR A 322 -1.37 -29.54 4.42
N GLY A 323 -2.01 -29.70 3.25
CA GLY A 323 -3.41 -29.33 3.02
C GLY A 323 -3.70 -27.82 3.08
N ARG A 324 -2.69 -27.00 3.36
CA ARG A 324 -2.78 -25.53 3.40
C ARG A 324 -2.69 -24.96 2.00
N ARG A 325 -3.22 -23.75 1.81
CA ARG A 325 -3.08 -22.99 0.56
C ARG A 325 -1.60 -22.74 0.29
N MET A 326 -1.16 -22.98 -0.93
CA MET A 326 0.22 -22.73 -1.34
C MET A 326 0.57 -21.24 -1.29
N ASN A 327 -0.40 -20.38 -1.61
CA ASN A 327 -0.28 -18.93 -1.52
C ASN A 327 -1.44 -18.38 -0.70
N ASP A 328 -1.14 -17.67 0.37
CA ASP A 328 -2.14 -16.91 1.12
C ASP A 328 -2.45 -15.60 0.38
N PRO A 329 -3.72 -15.29 0.04
CA PRO A 329 -4.10 -13.99 -0.51
C PRO A 329 -3.66 -12.80 0.33
N LYS A 330 -3.59 -12.95 1.66
CA LYS A 330 -3.11 -11.89 2.57
C LYS A 330 -1.66 -11.51 2.31
N ALA A 331 -0.84 -12.37 1.70
CA ALA A 331 0.55 -12.05 1.36
C ALA A 331 0.70 -10.92 0.32
N MET A 332 -0.40 -10.50 -0.33
CA MET A 332 -0.42 -9.27 -1.14
C MET A 332 -0.38 -8.00 -0.28
N ILE A 333 -0.66 -8.12 1.01
CA ILE A 333 -0.63 -7.07 2.03
C ILE A 333 0.60 -7.32 2.91
N LEU A 334 1.52 -6.38 2.91
CA LEU A 334 2.79 -6.47 3.59
C LEU A 334 2.65 -5.86 4.98
N ASP A 335 2.85 -6.68 6.01
CA ASP A 335 3.18 -6.21 7.36
C ASP A 335 4.69 -6.00 7.51
N VAL A 336 5.48 -6.65 6.64
CA VAL A 336 6.95 -6.66 6.70
C VAL A 336 7.52 -6.44 5.30
N VAL A 337 8.51 -5.55 5.19
CA VAL A 337 9.22 -5.27 3.93
C VAL A 337 10.64 -5.84 3.98
N PRO A 338 11.06 -6.69 3.02
CA PRO A 338 12.41 -7.21 2.99
C PRO A 338 13.42 -6.14 2.54
N VAL A 339 14.59 -6.14 3.18
CA VAL A 339 15.72 -5.27 2.83
C VAL A 339 16.79 -6.08 2.14
N ILE A 340 17.07 -5.75 0.88
CA ILE A 340 18.07 -6.42 0.06
C ILE A 340 19.49 -6.27 0.68
N PRO A 341 20.37 -7.28 0.55
CA PRO A 341 21.73 -7.23 1.09
C PRO A 341 22.52 -6.00 0.62
N PRO A 342 23.34 -5.35 1.49
CA PRO A 342 24.04 -4.11 1.18
C PRO A 342 24.96 -4.16 -0.05
N GLU A 343 25.61 -5.29 -0.32
CA GLU A 343 26.48 -5.46 -1.49
C GLU A 343 25.71 -5.38 -2.83
N LEU A 344 24.40 -5.59 -2.80
CA LEU A 344 23.54 -5.42 -3.98
C LEU A 344 23.04 -3.96 -4.14
N ARG A 345 23.31 -3.10 -3.15
CA ARG A 345 23.00 -1.67 -3.12
C ARG A 345 24.16 -0.84 -2.52
N PRO A 346 25.36 -0.92 -3.10
CA PRO A 346 26.57 -0.40 -2.49
C PRO A 346 26.56 1.12 -2.33
N MET A 347 27.37 1.59 -1.39
CA MET A 347 27.73 2.99 -1.21
C MET A 347 29.25 3.10 -1.36
N VAL A 348 29.70 3.86 -2.35
CA VAL A 348 31.11 3.94 -2.74
C VAL A 348 31.60 5.37 -2.56
N GLN A 349 32.77 5.52 -1.97
CA GLN A 349 33.43 6.82 -1.86
C GLN A 349 34.10 7.17 -3.19
N LEU A 350 33.85 8.38 -3.68
CA LEU A 350 34.47 8.95 -4.87
C LEU A 350 35.72 9.75 -4.50
N GLU A 351 36.57 10.00 -5.48
CA GLU A 351 37.67 10.96 -5.35
C GLU A 351 37.12 12.34 -4.95
N GLY A 352 37.73 12.94 -3.93
CA GLY A 352 37.25 14.20 -3.32
C GLY A 352 36.26 14.02 -2.17
N GLY A 353 36.15 12.82 -1.58
CA GLY A 353 35.41 12.59 -0.32
C GLY A 353 33.89 12.55 -0.44
N ARG A 354 33.35 12.66 -1.65
CA ARG A 354 31.92 12.50 -1.95
C ARG A 354 31.54 11.02 -1.93
N PHE A 355 30.25 10.73 -1.73
CA PHE A 355 29.71 9.37 -1.79
C PHE A 355 28.73 9.22 -2.95
N ALA A 356 28.85 8.11 -3.66
CA ALA A 356 27.85 7.63 -4.61
C ALA A 356 27.06 6.50 -3.95
N THR A 357 25.74 6.63 -3.90
CA THR A 357 24.82 5.65 -3.32
C THR A 357 23.93 5.05 -4.39
N SER A 358 23.55 3.79 -4.22
CA SER A 358 22.43 3.21 -4.97
C SER A 358 21.12 3.93 -4.63
N ASP A 359 20.31 4.22 -5.64
CA ASP A 359 18.95 4.80 -5.51
C ASP A 359 18.06 4.04 -4.50
N LEU A 360 18.26 2.72 -4.37
CA LEU A 360 17.52 1.89 -3.41
C LEU A 360 17.71 2.34 -1.97
N ASN A 361 18.91 2.83 -1.60
CA ASN A 361 19.16 3.28 -0.24
C ASN A 361 18.28 4.48 0.11
N ASP A 362 18.04 5.39 -0.84
CA ASP A 362 17.17 6.54 -0.63
C ASP A 362 15.69 6.13 -0.56
N LEU A 363 15.27 5.13 -1.34
CA LEU A 363 13.93 4.56 -1.28
C LEU A 363 13.68 3.85 0.06
N TYR A 364 14.60 2.99 0.52
CA TYR A 364 14.51 2.36 1.84
C TYR A 364 14.53 3.40 2.97
N ARG A 365 15.38 4.42 2.89
CA ARG A 365 15.40 5.53 3.85
C ARG A 365 14.05 6.23 3.96
N ARG A 366 13.37 6.46 2.84
CA ARG A 366 12.04 7.07 2.83
C ARG A 366 11.03 6.19 3.55
N VAL A 367 11.02 4.88 3.29
CA VAL A 367 10.14 3.93 3.98
C VAL A 367 10.38 3.96 5.49
N ILE A 368 11.64 3.82 5.93
CA ILE A 368 11.99 3.81 7.36
C ILE A 368 11.60 5.13 8.04
N ASN A 369 11.87 6.27 7.42
CA ASN A 369 11.51 7.58 7.98
C ASN A 369 9.99 7.74 8.15
N ARG A 370 9.19 7.27 7.19
CA ARG A 370 7.72 7.30 7.26
C ARG A 370 7.20 6.35 8.32
N ASN A 371 7.75 5.14 8.38
CA ASN A 371 7.37 4.14 9.38
C ASN A 371 7.64 4.64 10.81
N ASN A 372 8.86 5.11 11.09
CA ASN A 372 9.24 5.62 12.41
C ASN A 372 8.47 6.90 12.79
N ARG A 373 8.00 7.68 11.80
CA ARG A 373 7.11 8.82 12.06
C ARG A 373 5.71 8.33 12.41
N LEU A 374 5.18 7.34 11.70
CA LEU A 374 3.88 6.75 11.97
C LEU A 374 3.84 6.10 13.36
N GLU A 375 4.86 5.33 13.75
CA GLU A 375 4.96 4.75 15.10
C GLU A 375 4.90 5.81 16.20
N ARG A 376 5.63 6.92 16.02
CA ARG A 376 5.60 8.05 16.97
C ARG A 376 4.22 8.71 17.03
N LEU A 377 3.55 8.88 15.89
CA LEU A 377 2.19 9.46 15.86
C LEU A 377 1.17 8.56 16.56
N LEU A 378 1.26 7.24 16.37
CA LEU A 378 0.42 6.27 17.06
C LEU A 378 0.69 6.28 18.58
N GLY A 379 1.95 6.31 18.99
CA GLY A 379 2.33 6.38 20.42
C GLY A 379 1.91 7.66 21.13
N LEU A 380 1.72 8.76 20.38
CA LEU A 380 1.22 10.04 20.91
C LEU A 380 -0.31 10.15 20.87
N GLY A 381 -1.03 9.18 20.30
CA GLY A 381 -2.47 9.26 20.11
C GLY A 381 -2.90 10.40 19.16
N ALA A 382 -2.11 10.64 18.10
CA ALA A 382 -2.41 11.72 17.16
C ALA A 382 -3.78 11.51 16.45
N PRO A 383 -4.48 12.60 16.06
CA PRO A 383 -5.76 12.52 15.36
C PRO A 383 -5.73 11.64 14.10
N GLU A 384 -6.84 10.97 13.81
CA GLU A 384 -6.96 9.98 12.74
C GLU A 384 -6.57 10.55 11.36
N ILE A 385 -6.92 11.80 11.06
CA ILE A 385 -6.56 12.48 9.80
C ILE A 385 -5.04 12.53 9.59
N ILE A 386 -4.28 12.82 10.65
CA ILE A 386 -2.81 12.90 10.60
C ILE A 386 -2.22 11.50 10.43
N VAL A 387 -2.75 10.52 11.16
CA VAL A 387 -2.35 9.11 11.06
C VAL A 387 -2.62 8.56 9.66
N ASN A 388 -3.81 8.79 9.11
CA ASN A 388 -4.22 8.35 7.77
C ASN A 388 -3.35 8.98 6.67
N ASN A 389 -3.00 10.26 6.81
CA ASN A 389 -2.06 10.88 5.88
C ASN A 389 -0.66 10.24 5.97
N GLU A 390 -0.15 9.94 7.16
CA GLU A 390 1.16 9.29 7.28
C GLU A 390 1.13 7.83 6.80
N LYS A 391 0.04 7.08 7.05
CA LYS A 391 -0.20 5.75 6.45
C LYS A 391 -0.22 5.81 4.92
N ARG A 392 -0.90 6.80 4.33
CA ARG A 392 -0.88 7.05 2.87
C ARG A 392 0.54 7.32 2.35
N MET A 393 1.32 8.14 3.07
CA MET A 393 2.72 8.42 2.69
C MET A 393 3.63 7.20 2.83
N LEU A 394 3.37 6.32 3.81
CA LEU A 394 4.07 5.04 3.97
C LEU A 394 3.77 4.10 2.79
N GLN A 395 2.50 3.96 2.41
CA GLN A 395 2.07 3.21 1.23
C GLN A 395 2.79 3.72 -0.03
N GLU A 396 2.81 5.04 -0.26
CA GLU A 396 3.51 5.65 -1.41
C GLU A 396 5.03 5.43 -1.38
N ALA A 397 5.64 5.39 -0.20
CA ALA A 397 7.07 5.11 -0.06
C ALA A 397 7.41 3.66 -0.43
N VAL A 398 6.58 2.70 -0.01
CA VAL A 398 6.75 1.28 -0.35
C VAL A 398 6.43 1.03 -1.83
N ASP A 399 5.43 1.70 -2.38
CA ASP A 399 5.13 1.68 -3.82
C ASP A 399 6.36 2.10 -4.64
N ALA A 400 7.00 3.21 -4.25
CA ALA A 400 8.20 3.71 -4.92
C ALA A 400 9.40 2.78 -4.76
N LEU A 401 9.53 2.10 -3.62
CA LEU A 401 10.57 1.09 -3.41
C LEU A 401 10.43 -0.09 -4.38
N PHE A 402 9.21 -0.62 -4.54
CA PHE A 402 8.96 -1.77 -5.40
C PHE A 402 8.88 -1.42 -6.88
N ASP A 403 8.12 -0.39 -7.29
CA ASP A 403 7.91 -0.01 -8.69
C ASP A 403 7.67 1.51 -8.82
N ASN A 404 8.75 2.29 -8.83
CA ASN A 404 8.69 3.76 -8.84
C ASN A 404 8.09 4.30 -10.14
N GLY A 405 7.17 5.27 -10.02
CA GLY A 405 6.47 5.86 -11.18
C GLY A 405 5.33 5.01 -11.73
N ARG A 406 5.04 3.85 -11.13
CA ARG A 406 3.86 3.03 -11.50
C ARG A 406 2.54 3.73 -11.16
N ARG A 407 2.52 4.52 -10.09
CA ARG A 407 1.42 5.38 -9.67
C ARG A 407 1.93 6.81 -9.49
N GLY A 408 1.16 7.77 -10.01
CA GLY A 408 1.43 9.19 -9.82
C GLY A 408 2.78 9.63 -10.41
N ARG A 409 3.34 10.70 -9.85
CA ARG A 409 4.66 11.18 -10.25
C ARG A 409 5.75 10.33 -9.59
N PRO A 410 6.80 9.93 -10.34
CA PRO A 410 7.88 9.16 -9.76
C PRO A 410 8.64 9.97 -8.71
N VAL A 411 9.16 9.28 -7.71
CA VAL A 411 10.09 9.89 -6.76
C VAL A 411 11.39 10.22 -7.50
N THR A 412 11.75 11.49 -7.49
CA THR A 412 12.96 11.99 -8.13
C THR A 412 14.08 12.22 -7.12
N GLY A 413 15.31 11.97 -7.57
CA GLY A 413 16.53 12.34 -6.87
C GLY A 413 17.10 13.68 -7.35
N PRO A 414 18.36 13.97 -7.03
CA PRO A 414 19.07 15.15 -7.55
C PRO A 414 18.99 15.23 -9.08
N GLY A 415 18.73 16.43 -9.60
CA GLY A 415 18.60 16.66 -11.04
C GLY A 415 17.30 16.15 -11.66
N ASN A 416 16.22 16.00 -10.88
CA ASN A 416 14.90 15.53 -11.32
C ASN A 416 14.89 14.16 -12.01
N ARG A 417 15.96 13.37 -11.84
CA ARG A 417 16.02 12.00 -12.36
C ARG A 417 15.15 11.09 -11.50
N PRO A 418 14.28 10.25 -12.09
CA PRO A 418 13.54 9.25 -11.31
C PRO A 418 14.51 8.23 -10.70
N LEU A 419 14.30 7.92 -9.42
CA LEU A 419 15.07 6.90 -8.71
C LEU A 419 14.70 5.50 -9.25
N LYS A 420 15.70 4.64 -9.42
CA LYS A 420 15.49 3.25 -9.85
C LYS A 420 14.97 2.38 -8.70
N SER A 421 13.82 1.74 -8.92
CA SER A 421 13.18 0.81 -7.97
C SER A 421 13.69 -0.62 -8.08
N LEU A 422 13.22 -1.51 -7.20
CA LEU A 422 13.53 -2.95 -7.28
C LEU A 422 13.05 -3.56 -8.60
N SER A 423 11.88 -3.17 -9.08
CA SER A 423 11.35 -3.61 -10.38
C SER A 423 12.25 -3.19 -11.56
N ASP A 424 12.77 -1.96 -11.52
CA ASP A 424 13.64 -1.42 -12.58
C ASP A 424 14.96 -2.19 -12.69
N MET A 425 15.43 -2.79 -11.60
CA MET A 425 16.60 -3.67 -11.64
C MET A 425 16.36 -4.95 -12.43
N LEU A 426 15.10 -5.37 -12.61
CA LEU A 426 14.74 -6.59 -13.33
C LEU A 426 14.33 -6.30 -14.78
N LYS A 427 13.69 -5.16 -15.03
CA LYS A 427 13.06 -4.81 -16.31
C LYS A 427 14.03 -4.13 -17.30
N GLY A 428 13.69 -4.19 -18.58
CA GLY A 428 14.38 -3.42 -19.64
C GLY A 428 15.71 -4.02 -20.13
N LYS A 429 16.37 -3.31 -21.06
CA LYS A 429 17.65 -3.75 -21.65
C LYS A 429 18.78 -3.78 -20.61
N GLN A 430 18.76 -2.83 -19.67
CA GLN A 430 19.72 -2.73 -18.57
C GLN A 430 19.30 -3.54 -17.32
N GLY A 431 18.18 -4.28 -17.39
CA GLY A 431 17.73 -5.13 -16.30
C GLY A 431 18.58 -6.39 -16.15
N ARG A 432 18.61 -6.96 -14.94
CA ARG A 432 19.45 -8.12 -14.59
C ARG A 432 19.25 -9.32 -15.52
N PHE A 433 18.01 -9.63 -15.92
CA PHE A 433 17.74 -10.76 -16.81
C PHE A 433 18.49 -10.61 -18.16
N ARG A 434 18.37 -9.45 -18.80
CA ARG A 434 18.94 -9.23 -20.14
C ARG A 434 20.43 -8.91 -20.11
N GLN A 435 20.87 -8.10 -19.14
CA GLN A 435 22.25 -7.61 -19.11
C GLN A 435 23.21 -8.53 -18.36
N ASN A 436 22.72 -9.30 -17.37
CA ASN A 436 23.59 -10.06 -16.46
C ASN A 436 23.33 -11.56 -16.46
N LEU A 437 22.18 -12.05 -16.93
CA LEU A 437 21.89 -13.48 -16.99
C LEU A 437 22.02 -14.04 -18.41
N LEU A 438 21.44 -13.39 -19.42
CA LEU A 438 21.51 -13.86 -20.81
C LEU A 438 22.88 -13.65 -21.48
N GLY A 439 23.62 -12.63 -21.06
CA GLY A 439 24.98 -12.36 -21.54
C GLY A 439 25.83 -11.82 -20.41
N LYS A 440 27.07 -12.27 -20.31
CA LYS A 440 28.03 -11.81 -19.31
C LYS A 440 29.33 -11.42 -19.99
N ARG A 441 30.09 -10.54 -19.34
CA ARG A 441 31.50 -10.39 -19.68
C ARG A 441 32.21 -11.69 -19.32
N VAL A 442 33.09 -12.14 -20.19
CA VAL A 442 33.83 -13.39 -20.02
C VAL A 442 35.31 -13.10 -19.99
N ASP A 443 36.02 -13.81 -19.12
CA ASP A 443 37.47 -13.83 -19.12
C ASP A 443 37.98 -14.56 -20.37
N TYR A 444 39.26 -14.44 -20.68
CA TYR A 444 39.89 -15.02 -21.88
C TYR A 444 39.22 -14.56 -23.20
N SER A 445 38.89 -13.27 -23.27
CA SER A 445 38.34 -12.64 -24.47
C SER A 445 39.13 -11.40 -24.87
N GLY A 446 39.23 -11.15 -26.17
CA GLY A 446 39.94 -10.00 -26.75
C GLY A 446 39.17 -9.43 -27.94
N ARG A 447 39.46 -8.18 -28.28
CA ARG A 447 38.91 -7.51 -29.46
C ARG A 447 40.01 -6.73 -30.16
N SER A 448 40.15 -6.96 -31.46
CA SER A 448 41.04 -6.21 -32.34
C SER A 448 40.35 -5.97 -33.68
N VAL A 449 40.87 -5.02 -34.45
CA VAL A 449 40.44 -4.77 -35.84
C VAL A 449 40.86 -5.96 -36.70
N ILE A 450 39.97 -6.39 -37.59
CA ILE A 450 40.24 -7.44 -38.58
C ILE A 450 40.86 -6.84 -39.84
N VAL A 451 41.86 -7.53 -40.40
CA VAL A 451 42.53 -7.16 -41.66
C VAL A 451 42.59 -8.40 -42.55
N ALA A 452 42.50 -8.22 -43.87
CA ALA A 452 42.56 -9.32 -44.83
C ALA A 452 43.92 -10.05 -44.77
N GLY A 453 43.90 -11.37 -44.60
CA GLY A 453 45.08 -12.24 -44.57
C GLY A 453 45.12 -13.19 -45.75
N PRO A 454 45.51 -12.74 -46.97
CA PRO A 454 45.42 -13.54 -48.18
C PRO A 454 46.30 -14.81 -48.18
N THR A 455 47.30 -14.88 -47.30
CA THR A 455 48.19 -16.05 -47.13
C THR A 455 47.64 -17.11 -46.17
N LEU A 456 46.52 -16.86 -45.49
CA LEU A 456 45.92 -17.78 -44.52
C LEU A 456 45.04 -18.83 -45.21
N ARG A 457 45.06 -20.06 -44.68
CA ARG A 457 44.12 -21.12 -45.08
C ARG A 457 42.74 -20.90 -44.44
N LEU A 458 41.70 -21.58 -44.96
CA LEU A 458 40.31 -21.44 -44.48
C LEU A 458 40.13 -21.68 -42.96
N HIS A 459 40.93 -22.56 -42.36
CA HIS A 459 40.85 -22.90 -40.93
C HIS A 459 41.83 -22.08 -40.05
N GLN A 460 42.44 -21.02 -40.58
CA GLN A 460 43.46 -20.23 -39.89
C GLN A 460 43.00 -18.79 -39.67
N CYS A 461 43.45 -18.19 -38.57
CA CYS A 461 43.35 -16.76 -38.33
C CYS A 461 44.65 -16.22 -37.71
N GLY A 462 44.99 -14.97 -38.00
CA GLY A 462 46.15 -14.30 -37.41
C GLY A 462 45.78 -13.62 -36.10
N LEU A 463 46.47 -13.96 -35.00
CA LEU A 463 46.34 -13.27 -33.72
C LEU A 463 47.61 -12.43 -33.44
N PRO A 464 47.47 -11.17 -32.99
CA PRO A 464 48.60 -10.39 -32.51
C PRO A 464 49.30 -11.07 -31.33
N LYS A 465 50.64 -11.12 -31.34
CA LYS A 465 51.43 -11.79 -30.29
C LYS A 465 51.09 -11.28 -28.89
N LEU A 466 50.89 -9.97 -28.74
CA LEU A 466 50.52 -9.34 -27.46
C LEU A 466 49.11 -9.69 -26.99
N MET A 467 48.20 -10.10 -27.89
CA MET A 467 46.85 -10.53 -27.52
C MET A 467 46.80 -12.03 -27.20
N ALA A 468 47.76 -12.79 -27.72
CA ALA A 468 47.90 -14.21 -27.45
C ALA A 468 48.67 -14.52 -26.16
N LEU A 469 49.61 -13.62 -25.78
CA LEU A 469 50.29 -13.62 -24.48
C LEU A 469 49.32 -13.18 -23.38
#